data_AF-A0ABD5RB13-F1
#
_entry.id   AF-A0ABD5RB13-F1
#
_cell.length_a   1.000
_cell.length_b   1.000
_cell.length_c   1.000
_cell.angle_alpha   90.00
_cell.angle_beta   90.00
_cell.angle_gamma   90.00
#
_symmetry.space_group_name_H-M   'P 1'
#
loop_
_entity.id
_entity.type
_entity.pdbx_description
1 polymer ?
#
loop_
_entity_poly.entity_id
_entity_poly.type
_entity_poly.pdbx_seq_one_letter_code
_entity_poly.pdbx_strand_id
1 'polypeptide(L)'
;MRVDDLTPAELYRLQAIIQRIHDDYLAWTSPFEREQLPEKAALEGIPRGEPRARHLTFSLLLSYDTDSRSLWETTRRLWHDYPWLFEPRALVVDRNRTAVTRIFERNGIRYWRRDAAAWYLLASRLVESYRGSVLSLVASVECDALRLLRRVRSEGFPALDGEEIGPHWCRLLHEDVVRLYRIDRILFPVDVSLVRVSRALVGSFESLETVRVFWDEFCSLSGFDPVLVDRSLSLVGTHWEEWGREYVDNVCSAVSW
;
A
#
# COMPACT_ATOMS: atom_id res chain seq x y z
N MET A 1 5.15 22.37 -9.16
CA MET A 1 6.44 22.21 -8.48
C MET A 1 7.07 20.91 -8.87
N ARG A 2 8.30 20.99 -9.37
CA ARG A 2 9.21 19.91 -9.79
C ARG A 2 10.47 19.96 -8.94
N VAL A 3 11.28 18.91 -8.95
CA VAL A 3 12.55 18.92 -8.19
C VAL A 3 13.49 20.01 -8.69
N ASP A 4 13.51 20.25 -10.01
CA ASP A 4 14.30 21.30 -10.65
C ASP A 4 13.86 22.73 -10.27
N ASP A 5 12.68 22.90 -9.66
CA ASP A 5 12.24 24.19 -9.14
C ASP A 5 12.92 24.55 -7.81
N LEU A 6 13.57 23.58 -7.14
CA LEU A 6 14.29 23.80 -5.89
C LEU A 6 15.70 24.34 -6.16
N THR A 7 16.09 25.36 -5.40
CA THR A 7 17.50 25.78 -5.33
C THR A 7 18.36 24.65 -4.73
N PRO A 8 19.69 24.63 -4.98
CA PRO A 8 20.58 23.64 -4.36
C PRO A 8 20.49 23.61 -2.83
N ALA A 9 20.27 24.77 -2.19
CA ALA A 9 20.12 24.88 -0.75
C ALA A 9 18.80 24.25 -0.26
N GLU A 10 17.70 24.48 -0.97
CA GLU A 10 16.40 23.86 -0.66
C GLU A 10 16.44 22.34 -0.88
N LEU A 11 17.08 21.87 -1.95
CA LEU A 11 17.26 20.44 -2.21
C LEU A 11 18.08 19.78 -1.09
N TYR A 12 19.20 20.37 -0.68
CA TYR A 12 20.02 19.86 0.43
C TYR A 12 19.24 19.84 1.75
N ARG A 13 18.48 20.90 2.03
CA ARG A 13 17.61 20.97 3.21
C ARG A 13 16.57 19.85 3.20
N LEU A 14 15.89 19.65 2.08
CA LEU A 14 14.90 18.58 1.93
C LEU A 14 15.55 17.19 2.08
N GLN A 15 16.73 16.97 1.52
CA GLN A 15 17.50 15.74 1.72
C GLN A 15 17.78 15.47 3.20
N ALA A 16 18.23 16.47 3.95
CA ALA A 16 18.50 16.33 5.38
C ALA A 16 17.21 16.08 6.19
N ILE A 17 16.09 16.71 5.85
CA ILE A 17 14.78 16.44 6.47
C ILE A 17 14.35 15.00 6.20
N ILE A 18 14.40 14.55 4.94
CA ILE A 18 14.00 13.19 4.57
C ILE A 18 14.93 12.15 5.20
N GLN A 19 16.24 12.40 5.25
CA GLN A 19 17.17 11.53 5.95
C GLN A 19 16.80 11.41 7.42
N ARG A 20 16.46 12.52 8.09
CA ARG A 20 16.06 12.50 9.50
C ARG A 20 14.78 11.69 9.74
N ILE A 21 13.75 11.93 8.93
CA ILE A 21 12.48 11.19 9.00
C ILE A 21 12.73 9.69 8.77
N HIS A 22 13.58 9.38 7.80
CA HIS A 22 13.94 8.01 7.45
C HIS A 22 14.72 7.31 8.57
N ASP A 23 15.71 7.98 9.17
CA ASP A 23 16.48 7.45 10.29
C ASP A 23 15.58 7.18 11.50
N ASP A 24 14.70 8.12 11.84
CA ASP A 24 13.76 7.96 12.95
C ASP A 24 12.78 6.79 12.68
N TYR A 25 12.33 6.63 11.43
CA TYR A 25 11.47 5.51 11.01
C TYR A 25 12.18 4.16 11.10
N LEU A 26 13.41 4.06 10.57
CA LEU A 26 14.19 2.81 10.58
C LEU A 26 14.61 2.40 11.99
N ALA A 27 14.95 3.37 12.83
CA ALA A 27 15.30 3.15 14.23
C ALA A 27 14.08 2.86 15.11
N TRP A 28 12.85 3.01 14.57
CA TRP A 28 11.61 2.98 15.34
C TRP A 28 11.71 3.86 16.58
N THR A 29 12.20 5.09 16.41
CA THR A 29 12.23 6.11 17.47
C THR A 29 11.01 7.01 17.38
N SER A 30 10.78 7.80 18.42
CA SER A 30 9.64 8.70 18.51
C SER A 30 9.49 9.56 17.25
N PRO A 31 8.28 9.68 16.69
CA PRO A 31 7.00 9.13 17.17
C PRO A 31 6.68 7.70 16.69
N PHE A 32 7.48 7.12 15.80
CA PHE A 32 7.18 5.85 15.12
C PHE A 32 7.08 4.65 16.06
N GLU A 33 7.83 4.65 17.16
CA GLU A 33 7.87 3.58 18.18
C GLU A 33 6.51 3.18 18.76
N ARG A 34 5.51 4.07 18.69
CA ARG A 34 4.16 3.87 19.24
C ARG A 34 3.19 3.30 18.21
N GLU A 35 3.62 3.22 16.95
CA GLU A 35 2.76 2.81 15.85
C GLU A 35 2.99 1.35 15.48
N GLN A 36 1.90 0.61 15.32
CA GLN A 36 1.91 -0.65 14.61
C GLN A 36 1.21 -0.43 13.27
N LEU A 37 1.94 -0.64 12.17
CA LEU A 37 1.36 -0.60 10.84
C LEU A 37 0.16 -1.56 10.78
N PRO A 38 -1.08 -1.08 10.52
CA PRO A 38 -2.27 -1.90 10.64
C PRO A 38 -2.22 -3.17 9.78
N GLU A 39 -1.58 -3.10 8.60
CA GLU A 39 -1.33 -4.27 7.77
C GLU A 39 -0.44 -5.30 8.46
N LYS A 40 0.60 -4.89 9.20
CA LYS A 40 1.50 -5.81 9.91
C LYS A 40 0.77 -6.50 11.05
N ALA A 41 -0.03 -5.75 11.81
CA ALA A 41 -0.90 -6.30 12.84
C ALA A 41 -1.86 -7.35 12.25
N ALA A 42 -2.47 -7.06 11.09
CA ALA A 42 -3.38 -7.98 10.43
C ALA A 42 -2.70 -9.29 9.97
N LEU A 43 -1.40 -9.28 9.68
CA LEU A 43 -0.63 -10.45 9.28
C LEU A 43 -0.13 -11.33 10.44
N GLU A 44 -0.28 -10.88 11.69
CA GLU A 44 0.11 -11.69 12.85
C GLU A 44 -0.64 -13.02 12.86
N GLY A 45 0.09 -14.12 13.00
CA GLY A 45 -0.46 -15.48 12.97
C GLY A 45 -0.76 -16.03 11.57
N ILE A 46 -0.63 -15.24 10.49
CA ILE A 46 -0.78 -15.71 9.11
C ILE A 46 0.59 -16.17 8.57
N PRO A 47 0.78 -17.46 8.20
CA PRO A 47 2.05 -17.96 7.68
C PRO A 47 2.51 -17.21 6.42
N ARG A 48 3.82 -16.99 6.27
CA ARG A 48 4.40 -16.43 5.04
C ARG A 48 4.11 -17.34 3.83
N GLY A 49 4.17 -16.76 2.64
CA GLY A 49 3.84 -17.45 1.39
C GLY A 49 2.38 -17.23 0.99
N GLU A 50 1.75 -18.26 0.42
CA GLU A 50 0.44 -18.17 -0.21
C GLU A 50 -0.70 -17.68 0.73
N PRO A 51 -0.82 -18.12 2.00
CA PRO A 51 -1.86 -17.62 2.90
C PRO A 51 -1.78 -16.11 3.09
N ARG A 52 -0.57 -15.60 3.34
CA ARG A 52 -0.30 -14.16 3.48
C ARG A 52 -0.50 -13.40 2.18
N ALA A 53 -0.10 -13.98 1.05
CA ALA A 53 -0.33 -13.41 -0.28
C ALA A 53 -1.82 -13.21 -0.55
N ARG A 54 -2.65 -14.21 -0.25
CA ARG A 54 -4.11 -14.13 -0.36
C ARG A 54 -4.69 -13.08 0.57
N HIS A 55 -4.31 -13.11 1.85
CA HIS A 55 -4.79 -12.14 2.82
C HIS A 55 -4.57 -10.70 2.34
N LEU A 56 -3.35 -10.36 1.93
CA LEU A 56 -3.00 -9.03 1.42
C LEU A 56 -3.78 -8.69 0.15
N THR A 57 -3.77 -9.60 -0.84
CA THR A 57 -4.40 -9.37 -2.15
C THR A 57 -5.90 -9.11 -2.03
N PHE A 58 -6.59 -9.91 -1.22
CA PHE A 58 -8.03 -9.74 -1.02
C PHE A 58 -8.34 -8.55 -0.11
N SER A 59 -7.55 -8.30 0.94
CA SER A 59 -7.78 -7.16 1.84
C SER A 59 -7.76 -5.83 1.09
N LEU A 60 -6.80 -5.65 0.18
CA LEU A 60 -6.67 -4.41 -0.60
C LEU A 60 -7.84 -4.14 -1.56
N LEU A 61 -8.70 -5.12 -1.85
CA LEU A 61 -9.94 -4.85 -2.59
C LEU A 61 -10.88 -3.90 -1.85
N LEU A 62 -10.79 -3.86 -0.53
CA LEU A 62 -11.68 -3.06 0.32
C LEU A 62 -11.09 -1.69 0.69
N SER A 63 -9.88 -1.35 0.20
CA SER A 63 -9.20 -0.12 0.59
C SER A 63 -9.79 1.17 0.01
N TYR A 64 -10.81 1.07 -0.85
CA TYR A 64 -11.28 2.18 -1.67
C TYR A 64 -12.02 3.32 -0.94
N ASP A 65 -12.37 3.19 0.35
CA ASP A 65 -13.08 4.24 1.10
C ASP A 65 -13.22 3.93 2.61
N THR A 66 -12.22 3.26 3.20
CA THR A 66 -12.27 2.84 4.61
C THR A 66 -11.01 3.29 5.31
N ASP A 67 -11.16 3.78 6.53
CA ASP A 67 -10.05 4.00 7.46
C ASP A 67 -9.12 2.77 7.45
N SER A 68 -7.82 2.99 7.23
CA SER A 68 -6.88 1.89 7.00
C SER A 68 -6.86 0.91 8.18
N ARG A 69 -6.97 1.41 9.41
CA ARG A 69 -7.06 0.56 10.61
C ARG A 69 -8.34 -0.28 10.60
N SER A 70 -9.50 0.33 10.38
CA SER A 70 -10.79 -0.38 10.29
C SER A 70 -10.81 -1.44 9.19
N LEU A 71 -10.18 -1.17 8.05
CA LEU A 71 -10.00 -2.10 6.95
C LEU A 71 -9.26 -3.36 7.43
N TRP A 72 -8.05 -3.18 7.96
CA TRP A 72 -7.16 -4.28 8.33
C TRP A 72 -7.69 -5.10 9.53
N GLU A 73 -8.36 -4.45 10.48
CA GLU A 73 -9.08 -5.13 11.56
C GLU A 73 -10.24 -5.98 11.02
N THR A 74 -11.00 -5.44 10.06
CA THR A 74 -12.11 -6.15 9.44
C THR A 74 -11.64 -7.36 8.65
N THR A 75 -10.58 -7.23 7.85
CA THR A 75 -10.07 -8.34 7.05
C THR A 75 -9.40 -9.41 7.92
N ARG A 76 -8.71 -9.02 9.00
CA ARG A 76 -8.21 -9.96 10.02
C ARG A 76 -9.34 -10.78 10.65
N ARG A 77 -10.45 -10.13 11.02
CA ARG A 77 -11.64 -10.82 11.56
C ARG A 77 -12.24 -11.78 10.52
N LEU A 78 -12.39 -11.33 9.28
CA LEU A 78 -12.90 -12.20 8.20
C LEU A 78 -11.99 -13.41 7.95
N TRP A 79 -10.67 -13.23 8.02
CA TRP A 79 -9.70 -14.32 7.86
C TRP A 79 -9.88 -15.39 8.95
N HIS A 80 -10.09 -14.97 10.18
CA HIS A 80 -10.30 -15.87 11.31
C HIS A 80 -11.66 -16.57 11.23
N ASP A 81 -12.74 -15.83 11.03
CA ASP A 81 -14.11 -16.34 11.12
C ASP A 81 -14.53 -17.10 9.85
N TYR A 82 -13.96 -16.71 8.70
CA TYR A 82 -14.31 -17.24 7.38
C TYR A 82 -13.07 -17.43 6.49
N PRO A 83 -12.10 -18.27 6.87
CA PRO A 83 -10.84 -18.44 6.13
C PRO A 83 -11.06 -18.82 4.66
N TRP A 84 -12.15 -19.53 4.37
CA TRP A 84 -12.54 -19.90 3.01
C TRP A 84 -12.81 -18.69 2.09
N LEU A 85 -13.08 -17.49 2.63
CA LEU A 85 -13.23 -16.27 1.83
C LEU A 85 -11.95 -15.87 1.10
N PHE A 86 -10.80 -16.28 1.62
CA PHE A 86 -9.50 -15.97 1.06
C PHE A 86 -8.93 -17.12 0.22
N GLU A 87 -9.68 -18.22 0.09
CA GLU A 87 -9.31 -19.40 -0.68
C GLU A 87 -10.04 -19.40 -2.03
N PRO A 88 -9.40 -19.00 -3.14
CA PRO A 88 -10.10 -18.77 -4.40
C PRO A 88 -10.90 -19.98 -4.89
N ARG A 89 -10.34 -21.19 -4.73
CA ARG A 89 -11.03 -22.43 -5.11
C ARG A 89 -12.24 -22.71 -4.24
N ALA A 90 -12.12 -22.59 -2.92
CA ALA A 90 -13.26 -22.82 -2.02
C ALA A 90 -14.38 -21.79 -2.28
N LEU A 91 -14.00 -20.56 -2.58
CA LEU A 91 -14.94 -19.49 -2.86
C LEU A 91 -15.70 -19.67 -4.19
N VAL A 92 -15.00 -20.10 -5.25
CA VAL A 92 -15.57 -20.21 -6.61
C VAL A 92 -16.20 -21.58 -6.89
N VAL A 93 -15.65 -22.66 -6.34
CA VAL A 93 -16.10 -24.03 -6.61
C VAL A 93 -17.13 -24.48 -5.58
N ASP A 94 -16.87 -24.26 -4.29
CA ASP A 94 -17.70 -24.79 -3.21
C ASP A 94 -18.78 -23.81 -2.74
N ARG A 95 -18.66 -22.55 -3.15
CA ARG A 95 -19.50 -21.44 -2.71
C ARG A 95 -19.90 -20.59 -3.91
N ASN A 96 -20.58 -19.48 -3.63
CA ASN A 96 -21.00 -18.54 -4.66
C ASN A 96 -20.96 -17.10 -4.14
N ARG A 97 -21.07 -16.14 -5.06
CA ARG A 97 -21.11 -14.71 -4.76
C ARG A 97 -22.14 -14.36 -3.67
N THR A 98 -23.32 -14.97 -3.69
CA THR A 98 -24.39 -14.68 -2.72
C THR A 98 -23.98 -14.98 -1.27
N ALA A 99 -23.17 -16.02 -1.05
CA ALA A 99 -22.63 -16.34 0.27
C ALA A 99 -21.67 -15.24 0.77
N VAL A 100 -20.75 -14.79 -0.10
CA VAL A 100 -19.81 -13.69 0.19
C VAL A 100 -20.57 -12.41 0.51
N THR A 101 -21.55 -12.07 -0.34
CA THR A 101 -22.43 -10.91 -0.19
C THR A 101 -23.12 -10.87 1.18
N ARG A 102 -23.68 -11.99 1.65
CA ARG A 102 -24.32 -12.08 2.97
C ARG A 102 -23.34 -11.90 4.12
N ILE A 103 -22.11 -12.42 4.00
CA ILE A 103 -21.09 -12.23 5.04
C ILE A 103 -20.66 -10.77 5.11
N PHE A 104 -20.46 -10.14 3.95
CA PHE A 104 -20.06 -8.74 3.86
C PHE A 104 -21.13 -7.82 4.46
N GLU A 105 -22.40 -8.07 4.16
CA GLU A 105 -23.55 -7.37 4.74
C GLU A 105 -23.57 -7.52 6.28
N ARG A 106 -23.43 -8.75 6.80
CA ARG A 106 -23.42 -9.03 8.25
C ARG A 106 -22.24 -8.41 8.99
N ASN A 107 -21.11 -8.20 8.31
CA ASN A 107 -19.91 -7.60 8.88
C ASN A 107 -19.84 -6.08 8.68
N GLY A 108 -20.93 -5.44 8.21
CA GLY A 108 -21.01 -3.99 8.10
C GLY A 108 -20.14 -3.38 7.00
N ILE A 109 -19.73 -4.17 6.00
CA ILE A 109 -18.93 -3.64 4.88
C ILE A 109 -19.80 -2.66 4.07
N ARG A 110 -19.36 -1.41 3.98
CA ARG A 110 -20.12 -0.28 3.43
C ARG A 110 -20.68 -0.56 2.04
N TYR A 111 -19.87 -1.09 1.13
CA TYR A 111 -20.24 -1.40 -0.24
C TYR A 111 -20.36 -2.91 -0.49
N TRP A 112 -20.89 -3.65 0.49
CA TRP A 112 -20.94 -5.12 0.52
C TRP A 112 -21.34 -5.81 -0.79
N ARG A 113 -22.31 -5.29 -1.57
CA ARG A 113 -22.68 -5.87 -2.88
C ARG A 113 -21.57 -5.73 -3.92
N ARG A 114 -21.04 -4.52 -4.07
CA ARG A 114 -19.98 -4.18 -5.02
C ARG A 114 -18.71 -4.94 -4.65
N ASP A 115 -18.34 -4.87 -3.39
CA ASP A 115 -17.10 -5.44 -2.90
C ASP A 115 -17.15 -6.96 -2.94
N ALA A 116 -18.27 -7.60 -2.59
CA ALA A 116 -18.42 -9.04 -2.76
C ALA A 116 -18.37 -9.48 -4.23
N ALA A 117 -18.86 -8.66 -5.17
CA ALA A 117 -18.75 -8.94 -6.60
C ALA A 117 -17.30 -8.84 -7.07
N ALA A 118 -16.56 -7.82 -6.65
CA ALA A 118 -15.13 -7.66 -6.94
C ALA A 118 -14.29 -8.80 -6.33
N TRP A 119 -14.58 -9.16 -5.07
CA TRP A 119 -13.94 -10.27 -4.36
C TRP A 119 -14.14 -11.60 -5.06
N TYR A 120 -15.37 -11.90 -5.49
CA TYR A 120 -15.67 -13.11 -6.26
C TYR A 120 -14.98 -13.08 -7.63
N LEU A 121 -14.97 -11.93 -8.32
CA LEU A 121 -14.30 -11.79 -9.61
C LEU A 121 -12.78 -12.03 -9.51
N LEU A 122 -12.12 -11.46 -8.49
CA LEU A 122 -10.69 -11.69 -8.25
C LEU A 122 -10.41 -13.18 -8.02
N ALA A 123 -11.22 -13.84 -7.19
CA ALA A 123 -11.09 -15.27 -6.94
C ALA A 123 -11.26 -16.09 -8.23
N SER A 124 -12.28 -15.80 -9.04
CA SER A 124 -12.51 -16.48 -10.32
C SER A 124 -11.31 -16.35 -11.26
N ARG A 125 -10.75 -15.14 -11.40
CA ARG A 125 -9.56 -14.89 -12.22
C ARG A 125 -8.35 -15.69 -11.74
N LEU A 126 -8.12 -15.73 -10.42
CA LEU A 126 -7.06 -16.56 -9.86
C LEU A 126 -7.28 -18.04 -10.16
N VAL A 127 -8.50 -18.55 -10.05
CA VAL A 127 -8.81 -19.96 -10.33
C VAL A 127 -8.60 -20.29 -11.81
N GLU A 128 -9.13 -19.47 -12.71
CA GLU A 128 -9.09 -19.65 -14.17
C GLU A 128 -7.66 -19.68 -14.71
N SER A 129 -6.85 -18.68 -14.34
CA SER A 129 -5.53 -18.46 -14.96
C SER A 129 -4.35 -18.92 -14.11
N TYR A 130 -4.54 -19.02 -12.78
CA TYR A 130 -3.44 -19.20 -11.82
C TYR A 130 -3.71 -20.29 -10.80
N ARG A 131 -4.61 -21.24 -11.11
CA ARG A 131 -4.95 -22.39 -10.26
C ARG A 131 -5.42 -22.01 -8.84
N GLY A 132 -5.85 -20.77 -8.64
CA GLY A 132 -6.27 -20.21 -7.35
C GLY A 132 -5.11 -19.74 -6.46
N SER A 133 -3.94 -19.45 -7.03
CA SER A 133 -2.75 -19.03 -6.28
C SER A 133 -2.25 -17.65 -6.72
N VAL A 134 -2.07 -16.76 -5.74
CA VAL A 134 -1.45 -15.45 -5.94
C VAL A 134 0.03 -15.62 -6.27
N LEU A 135 0.73 -16.55 -5.62
CA LEU A 135 2.14 -16.82 -5.95
C LEU A 135 2.31 -17.38 -7.36
N SER A 136 1.34 -18.12 -7.89
CA SER A 136 1.35 -18.56 -9.29
C SER A 136 1.19 -17.39 -10.25
N LEU A 137 0.36 -16.39 -9.92
CA LEU A 137 0.28 -15.12 -10.65
C LEU A 137 1.63 -14.38 -10.63
N VAL A 138 2.25 -14.23 -9.45
CA VAL A 138 3.56 -13.58 -9.32
C VAL A 138 4.65 -14.33 -10.09
N ALA A 139 4.67 -15.66 -10.02
CA ALA A 139 5.64 -16.50 -10.72
C ALA A 139 5.45 -16.45 -12.25
N SER A 140 4.22 -16.28 -12.74
CA SER A 140 3.93 -16.18 -14.18
C SER A 140 4.59 -14.98 -14.87
N VAL A 141 5.01 -14.00 -14.08
CA VAL A 141 5.73 -12.80 -14.55
C VAL A 141 7.16 -12.75 -14.00
N GLU A 142 7.72 -13.89 -13.60
CA GLU A 142 9.11 -14.03 -13.13
C GLU A 142 9.41 -13.17 -11.89
N CYS A 143 8.41 -12.99 -11.01
CA CYS A 143 8.50 -12.10 -9.84
C CYS A 143 8.83 -10.65 -10.19
N ASP A 144 8.52 -10.20 -11.41
CA ASP A 144 8.82 -8.85 -11.86
C ASP A 144 7.68 -7.88 -11.54
N ALA A 145 7.96 -6.87 -10.71
CA ALA A 145 6.99 -5.89 -10.22
C ALA A 145 6.25 -5.14 -11.34
N LEU A 146 6.97 -4.66 -12.37
CA LEU A 146 6.36 -3.91 -13.47
C LEU A 146 5.51 -4.80 -14.37
N ARG A 147 5.97 -6.03 -14.65
CA ARG A 147 5.18 -6.99 -15.42
C ARG A 147 3.95 -7.45 -14.63
N LEU A 148 4.06 -7.57 -13.31
CA LEU A 148 2.95 -7.90 -12.42
C LEU A 148 1.85 -6.84 -12.50
N LEU A 149 2.19 -5.56 -12.38
CA LEU A 149 1.24 -4.45 -12.53
C LEU A 149 0.57 -4.44 -13.90
N ARG A 150 1.34 -4.61 -14.98
CA ARG A 150 0.79 -4.70 -16.35
C ARG A 150 -0.14 -5.90 -16.49
N ARG A 151 0.21 -7.04 -15.89
CA ARG A 151 -0.57 -8.27 -15.93
C ARG A 151 -1.93 -8.08 -15.26
N VAL A 152 -1.95 -7.60 -14.01
CA VAL A 152 -3.21 -7.39 -13.28
C VAL A 152 -4.11 -6.36 -13.96
N ARG A 153 -3.54 -5.30 -14.53
CA ARG A 153 -4.29 -4.32 -15.34
C ARG A 153 -4.86 -4.92 -16.63
N SER A 154 -4.05 -5.67 -17.37
CA SER A 154 -4.49 -6.25 -18.65
C SER A 154 -5.57 -7.31 -18.48
N GLU A 155 -5.57 -8.03 -17.36
CA GLU A 155 -6.54 -9.09 -17.06
C GLU A 155 -7.76 -8.59 -16.28
N GLY A 156 -7.80 -7.29 -15.96
CA GLY A 156 -8.91 -6.65 -15.26
C GLY A 156 -9.10 -7.19 -13.84
N PHE A 157 -7.99 -7.35 -13.10
CA PHE A 157 -8.08 -7.66 -11.68
C PHE A 157 -8.61 -6.43 -10.94
N PRO A 158 -9.75 -6.55 -10.23
CA PRO A 158 -10.38 -5.40 -9.59
C PRO A 158 -9.45 -4.80 -8.53
N ALA A 159 -9.46 -3.46 -8.44
CA ALA A 159 -8.65 -2.61 -7.55
C ALA A 159 -7.13 -2.64 -7.81
N LEU A 160 -6.54 -3.79 -8.16
CA LEU A 160 -5.11 -3.94 -8.41
C LEU A 160 -4.64 -3.28 -9.72
N ASP A 161 -5.58 -2.91 -10.60
CA ASP A 161 -5.32 -2.24 -11.88
C ASP A 161 -5.08 -0.72 -11.76
N GLY A 162 -5.42 -0.14 -10.61
CA GLY A 162 -5.28 1.28 -10.30
C GLY A 162 -3.84 1.76 -10.05
N GLU A 163 -3.67 3.08 -10.02
CA GLU A 163 -2.37 3.77 -9.89
C GLU A 163 -1.86 3.90 -8.44
N GLU A 164 -2.67 3.51 -7.47
CA GLU A 164 -2.36 3.55 -6.04
C GLU A 164 -2.29 2.14 -5.45
N ILE A 165 -3.41 1.40 -5.51
CA ILE A 165 -3.54 0.08 -4.88
C ILE A 165 -2.62 -0.95 -5.53
N GLY A 166 -2.49 -0.97 -6.87
CA GLY A 166 -1.60 -1.89 -7.57
C GLY A 166 -0.13 -1.76 -7.09
N PRO A 167 0.46 -0.55 -7.15
CA PRO A 167 1.77 -0.24 -6.57
C PRO A 167 1.92 -0.66 -5.11
N HIS A 168 0.96 -0.30 -4.26
CA HIS A 168 0.98 -0.64 -2.83
C HIS A 168 0.93 -2.16 -2.59
N TRP A 169 0.08 -2.88 -3.33
CA TRP A 169 0.01 -4.34 -3.30
C TRP A 169 1.35 -5.00 -3.64
N CYS A 170 2.05 -4.52 -4.67
CA CYS A 170 3.37 -5.06 -5.02
C CYS A 170 4.40 -4.85 -3.90
N ARG A 171 4.36 -3.70 -3.21
CA ARG A 171 5.25 -3.42 -2.07
C ARG A 171 4.99 -4.38 -0.92
N LEU A 172 3.71 -4.57 -0.54
CA LEU A 172 3.31 -5.51 0.50
C LEU A 172 3.73 -6.96 0.16
N LEU A 173 3.57 -7.38 -1.10
CA LEU A 173 4.07 -8.68 -1.54
C LEU A 173 5.59 -8.78 -1.42
N HIS A 174 6.34 -7.76 -1.87
CA HIS A 174 7.81 -7.74 -1.81
C HIS A 174 8.33 -7.94 -0.39
N GLU A 175 7.70 -7.28 0.57
CA GLU A 175 8.16 -7.22 1.96
C GLU A 175 7.77 -8.45 2.77
N ASP A 176 6.53 -8.92 2.62
CA ASP A 176 5.96 -9.91 3.52
C ASP A 176 5.88 -11.32 2.93
N VAL A 177 5.88 -11.42 1.61
CA VAL A 177 5.52 -12.65 0.90
C VAL A 177 6.68 -13.19 0.06
N VAL A 178 7.12 -12.43 -0.94
CA VAL A 178 8.10 -12.87 -1.94
C VAL A 178 8.82 -11.67 -2.53
N ARG A 179 10.15 -11.74 -2.63
CA ARG A 179 10.96 -10.67 -3.22
C ARG A 179 10.58 -10.46 -4.69
N LEU A 180 10.12 -9.26 -5.02
CA LEU A 180 9.89 -8.82 -6.39
C LEU A 180 11.11 -8.09 -6.97
N TYR A 181 11.41 -8.33 -8.25
CA TYR A 181 12.41 -7.59 -9.02
C TYR A 181 11.86 -6.27 -9.55
N ARG A 182 12.72 -5.27 -9.71
CA ARG A 182 12.38 -3.91 -10.20
C ARG A 182 11.29 -3.23 -9.35
N ILE A 183 11.23 -3.55 -8.06
CA ILE A 183 10.30 -2.91 -7.13
C ILE A 183 10.59 -1.41 -6.99
N ASP A 184 11.87 -1.03 -7.09
CA ASP A 184 12.39 0.34 -7.15
C ASP A 184 11.83 1.15 -8.34
N ARG A 185 11.25 0.49 -9.34
CA ARG A 185 10.65 1.13 -10.52
C ARG A 185 9.13 1.30 -10.41
N ILE A 186 8.52 0.80 -9.33
CA ILE A 186 7.11 1.07 -9.07
C ILE A 186 6.98 2.50 -8.55
N LEU A 187 6.20 3.30 -9.29
CA LEU A 187 5.88 4.67 -8.92
C LEU A 187 5.34 4.76 -7.49
N PHE A 188 5.66 5.87 -6.82
CA PHE A 188 5.15 6.21 -5.50
C PHE A 188 3.62 6.10 -5.43
N PRO A 189 3.02 5.27 -4.56
CA PRO A 189 1.59 5.25 -4.34
C PRO A 189 1.19 6.55 -3.65
N VAL A 190 0.73 7.54 -4.42
CA VAL A 190 0.32 8.82 -3.88
C VAL A 190 -1.11 8.75 -3.38
N ASP A 191 -1.28 8.82 -2.06
CA ASP A 191 -2.58 8.98 -1.40
C ASP A 191 -2.75 10.39 -0.81
N VAL A 192 -3.90 10.66 -0.18
CA VAL A 192 -4.20 11.95 0.44
C VAL A 192 -3.28 12.31 1.62
N SER A 193 -2.74 11.31 2.31
CA SER A 193 -1.85 11.47 3.45
C SER A 193 -0.45 11.88 2.98
N LEU A 194 0.08 11.22 1.95
CA LEU A 194 1.34 11.58 1.33
C LEU A 194 1.27 12.99 0.71
N VAL A 195 0.17 13.34 0.02
CA VAL A 195 -0.02 14.70 -0.52
C VAL A 195 0.04 15.75 0.59
N ARG A 196 -0.54 15.45 1.75
CA ARG A 196 -0.57 16.38 2.89
C ARG A 196 0.82 16.65 3.42
N VAL A 197 1.61 15.60 3.66
CA VAL A 197 3.00 15.73 4.11
C VAL A 197 3.85 16.42 3.04
N SER A 198 3.69 16.05 1.77
CA SER A 198 4.38 16.68 0.64
C SER A 198 4.12 18.19 0.62
N ARG A 199 2.88 18.61 0.89
CA ARG A 199 2.54 20.04 0.93
C ARG A 199 3.21 20.80 2.07
N ALA A 200 3.38 20.16 3.22
CA ALA A 200 4.08 20.77 4.35
C ALA A 200 5.59 20.86 4.12
N LEU A 201 6.19 19.86 3.47
CA LEU A 201 7.63 19.80 3.24
C LEU A 201 8.09 20.69 2.09
N VAL A 202 7.32 20.72 1.01
CA VAL A 202 7.79 21.27 -0.27
C VAL A 202 6.90 22.42 -0.74
N GLY A 203 5.60 22.41 -0.40
CA GLY A 203 4.60 23.39 -0.86
C GLY A 203 3.56 22.80 -1.81
N SER A 204 2.93 23.64 -2.64
CA SER A 204 1.77 23.21 -3.44
C SER A 204 2.11 22.39 -4.68
N PHE A 205 1.24 21.42 -4.98
CA PHE A 205 1.27 20.60 -6.19
C PHE A 205 -0.04 20.76 -6.96
N GLU A 206 0.05 20.75 -8.29
CA GLU A 206 -1.10 20.91 -9.19
C GLU A 206 -1.99 19.67 -9.25
N SER A 207 -1.38 18.49 -9.11
CA SER A 207 -2.07 17.20 -9.21
C SER A 207 -1.34 16.12 -8.42
N LEU A 208 -2.00 14.96 -8.22
CA LEU A 208 -1.38 13.76 -7.64
C LEU A 208 -0.21 13.26 -8.48
N GLU A 209 -0.33 13.38 -9.81
CA GLU A 209 0.74 12.98 -10.73
C GLU A 209 1.99 13.85 -10.54
N THR A 210 1.82 15.15 -10.28
CA THR A 210 2.94 16.04 -9.97
C THR A 210 3.65 15.64 -8.67
N VAL A 211 2.90 15.21 -7.64
CA VAL A 211 3.50 14.69 -6.39
C VAL A 211 4.30 13.41 -6.66
N ARG A 212 3.75 12.51 -7.49
CA ARG A 212 4.38 11.24 -7.86
C ARG A 212 5.70 11.45 -8.60
N VAL A 213 5.69 12.29 -9.63
CA VAL A 213 6.87 12.65 -10.41
C VAL A 213 7.92 13.32 -9.51
N PHE A 214 7.51 14.24 -8.65
CA PHE A 214 8.41 14.93 -7.74
C PHE A 214 9.18 13.94 -6.85
N TRP A 215 8.49 13.01 -6.18
CA TRP A 215 9.15 12.07 -5.28
C TRP A 215 10.02 11.03 -6.01
N ASP A 216 9.61 10.62 -7.22
CA ASP A 216 10.41 9.72 -8.07
C ASP A 216 11.73 10.37 -8.50
N GLU A 217 11.67 11.62 -8.97
CA GLU A 217 12.84 12.44 -9.33
C GLU A 217 13.72 12.70 -8.09
N PHE A 218 13.11 13.08 -6.96
CA PHE A 218 13.84 13.39 -5.74
C PHE A 218 14.62 12.19 -5.21
N CYS A 219 13.98 11.01 -5.16
CA CYS A 219 14.66 9.79 -4.71
C CYS A 219 15.77 9.37 -5.68
N SER A 220 15.51 9.47 -6.99
CA SER A 220 16.52 9.16 -8.01
C SER A 220 17.75 10.06 -7.90
N LEU A 221 17.56 11.37 -7.70
CA LEU A 221 18.64 12.34 -7.57
C LEU A 221 19.39 12.23 -6.23
N SER A 222 18.68 11.90 -5.16
CA SER A 222 19.23 11.89 -3.80
C SER A 222 19.73 10.52 -3.35
N GLY A 223 19.48 9.46 -4.12
CA GLY A 223 19.87 8.08 -3.80
C GLY A 223 19.03 7.43 -2.70
N PHE A 224 17.85 7.98 -2.36
CA PHE A 224 16.94 7.38 -1.41
C PHE A 224 16.18 6.20 -2.01
N ASP A 225 15.83 5.22 -1.16
CA ASP A 225 14.91 4.15 -1.54
C ASP A 225 13.47 4.69 -1.60
N PRO A 226 12.81 4.69 -2.78
CA PRO A 226 11.44 5.15 -2.94
C PRO A 226 10.43 4.46 -2.02
N VAL A 227 10.67 3.20 -1.67
CA VAL A 227 9.76 2.42 -0.82
C VAL A 227 9.84 2.90 0.64
N LEU A 228 11.04 3.20 1.12
CA LEU A 228 11.23 3.65 2.51
C LEU A 228 10.77 5.09 2.71
N VAL A 229 11.04 5.97 1.75
CA VAL A 229 10.52 7.35 1.77
C VAL A 229 9.00 7.34 1.81
N ASP A 230 8.35 6.59 0.92
CA ASP A 230 6.88 6.46 0.91
C ASP A 230 6.33 6.03 2.26
N ARG A 231 6.84 4.92 2.81
CA ARG A 231 6.36 4.39 4.10
C ARG A 231 6.47 5.38 5.23
N SER A 232 7.64 6.02 5.37
CA SER A 232 7.87 6.98 6.43
C SER A 232 6.94 8.20 6.31
N LEU A 233 6.77 8.75 5.10
CA LEU A 233 5.93 9.91 4.86
C LEU A 233 4.44 9.58 4.95
N SER A 234 4.01 8.43 4.43
CA SER A 234 2.63 7.97 4.49
C SER A 234 2.19 7.67 5.93
N LEU A 235 3.09 7.13 6.77
CA LEU A 235 2.82 6.94 8.20
C LEU A 235 2.68 8.28 8.94
N VAL A 236 3.62 9.22 8.71
CA VAL A 236 3.51 10.60 9.22
C VAL A 236 2.20 11.26 8.79
N GLY A 237 1.82 11.09 7.52
CA GLY A 237 0.61 11.68 6.95
C GLY A 237 -0.69 11.03 7.46
N THR A 238 -0.65 9.75 7.82
CA THR A 238 -1.79 9.05 8.44
C THR A 238 -2.13 9.66 9.80
N HIS A 239 -1.11 9.99 10.60
CA HIS A 239 -1.27 10.57 11.93
C HIS A 239 -1.17 12.09 11.95
N TRP A 240 -1.51 12.75 10.83
CA TRP A 240 -1.26 14.17 10.65
C TRP A 240 -1.84 15.06 11.76
N GLU A 241 -3.07 14.78 12.19
CA GLU A 241 -3.75 15.56 13.24
C GLU A 241 -3.40 15.11 14.66
N GLU A 242 -2.71 13.98 14.84
CA GLU A 242 -2.33 13.44 16.15
C GLU A 242 -0.91 13.85 16.53
N TRP A 243 0.06 13.58 15.65
CA TRP A 243 1.48 13.88 15.89
C TRP A 243 2.24 14.26 14.61
N GLY A 244 1.74 13.91 13.43
CA GLY A 244 2.47 14.05 12.16
C GLY A 244 2.83 15.49 11.82
N ARG A 245 1.91 16.44 12.04
CA ARG A 245 2.16 17.87 11.79
C ARG A 245 3.27 18.42 12.68
N GLU A 246 3.13 18.23 13.99
CA GLU A 246 4.11 18.71 14.97
C GLU A 246 5.49 18.08 14.73
N TYR A 247 5.53 16.78 14.41
CA TYR A 247 6.76 16.09 14.07
C TYR A 247 7.45 16.71 12.84
N VAL A 248 6.70 16.94 11.74
CA VAL A 248 7.26 17.59 10.54
C VAL A 248 7.76 18.99 10.84
N ASP A 249 7.01 19.79 11.59
CA ASP A 249 7.43 21.14 11.97
C ASP A 249 8.74 21.10 12.78
N ASN A 250 8.85 20.18 13.75
CA ASN A 250 10.04 20.01 14.57
C ASN A 250 11.27 19.60 13.74
N VAL A 251 11.12 18.64 12.81
CA VAL A 251 12.21 18.22 11.93
C VAL A 251 12.63 19.37 11.00
N CYS A 252 11.67 20.09 10.41
CA CYS A 252 11.95 21.24 9.55
C CYS A 252 12.69 22.37 10.27
N SER A 253 12.35 22.63 11.54
CA SER A 253 13.05 23.60 12.39
C SER A 253 14.45 23.11 12.78
N ALA A 254 14.63 21.84 13.10
CA ALA A 254 15.93 21.28 13.51
C ALA A 254 16.98 21.28 12.37
N VAL A 255 16.55 21.24 11.11
CA VAL A 255 17.42 21.23 9.93
C VAL A 255 17.72 22.66 9.41
N SER A 256 17.19 23.71 10.05
CA SER A 256 17.43 25.10 9.64
C SER A 256 18.82 25.58 10.08
N TRP A 257 19.69 25.87 9.10
CA TRP A 257 20.98 26.55 9.27
C TRP A 257 20.84 28.04 8.93
#